data_AF-A0A6A6L758-F1
#
_entry.id   AF-A0A6A6L758-F1
#
_cell.length_a   1.000
_cell.length_b   1.000
_cell.length_c   1.000
_cell.angle_alpha   90.00
_cell.angle_beta   90.00
_cell.angle_gamma   90.00
#
_symmetry.space_group_name_H-M   'P 1'
#
loop_
_entity.id
_entity.type
_entity.pdbx_description
1 polymer ?
#
loop_
_entity_poly.entity_id
_entity_poly.type
_entity_poly.pdbx_seq_one_letter_code
_entity_poly.pdbx_strand_id
1 'polypeptide(L)'
;MSGRYASSPRLPLKTRLGLATFSFAASTARRSNFTINRNFMKIFDPKAPSSAKPINGVSSFDITIDPSNNLWFRLYIPTTTSSSSTGDSAGGNIAHHVVLQAGEYRFSNMDVIGLITIQPFFGGEGRTESEIRLSGVPGLSIERSDWYWKAFLPEGADRNHPVVNVFGPNAVDISGVHFPATLVVIGGLIYYRIGK
;
A
#
# COMPACT_ATOMS: atom_id res chain seq x y z
N MET A 1 32.03 6.99 -10.43
CA MET A 1 31.50 5.61 -10.43
C MET A 1 30.18 5.62 -11.16
N SER A 2 30.10 5.02 -12.36
CA SER A 2 28.87 4.94 -13.14
C SER A 2 28.00 3.80 -12.62
N GLY A 3 26.96 4.14 -11.85
CA GLY A 3 25.95 3.17 -11.44
C GLY A 3 25.27 2.57 -12.67
N ARG A 4 25.39 1.25 -12.85
CA ARG A 4 24.69 0.54 -13.93
C ARG A 4 23.19 0.62 -13.66
N TYR A 5 22.45 1.32 -14.51
CA TYR A 5 20.98 1.28 -14.50
C TYR A 5 20.52 -0.17 -14.65
N ALA A 6 19.56 -0.60 -13.82
CA ALA A 6 18.99 -1.93 -13.93
C ALA A 6 18.27 -2.05 -15.27
N SER A 7 18.53 -3.13 -16.02
CA SER A 7 17.77 -3.41 -17.24
C SER A 7 16.32 -3.74 -16.86
N SER A 8 15.37 -3.16 -17.59
CA SER A 8 13.96 -3.42 -17.33
C SER A 8 13.65 -4.91 -17.46
N PRO A 9 12.98 -5.51 -16.47
CA PRO A 9 12.64 -6.93 -16.47
C PRO A 9 11.74 -7.29 -17.65
N ARG A 10 11.92 -8.48 -18.21
CA ARG A 10 11.05 -9.01 -19.27
C ARG A 10 9.70 -9.43 -18.68
N LEU A 11 8.81 -8.47 -18.50
CA LEU A 11 7.44 -8.72 -18.04
C LEU A 11 6.55 -9.26 -19.17
N PRO A 12 5.60 -10.16 -18.87
CA PRO A 12 4.58 -10.57 -19.83
C PRO A 12 3.85 -9.37 -20.43
N LEU A 13 3.46 -9.46 -21.71
CA LEU A 13 2.83 -8.33 -22.43
C LEU A 13 1.58 -7.80 -21.72
N LYS A 14 0.75 -8.71 -21.17
CA LYS A 14 -0.45 -8.34 -20.40
C LYS A 14 -0.11 -7.50 -19.17
N THR A 15 0.92 -7.88 -18.43
CA THR A 15 1.42 -7.13 -17.26
C THR A 15 1.96 -5.76 -17.68
N ARG A 16 2.72 -5.71 -18.77
CA ARG A 16 3.24 -4.43 -19.31
C ARG A 16 2.11 -3.49 -19.71
N LEU A 17 1.10 -4.00 -20.39
CA LEU A 17 -0.06 -3.22 -20.80
C LEU A 17 -0.83 -2.73 -19.57
N GLY A 18 -1.07 -3.59 -18.58
CA GLY A 18 -1.71 -3.20 -17.31
C GLY A 18 -0.95 -2.09 -16.57
N LEU A 19 0.37 -2.22 -16.43
CA LEU A 19 1.22 -1.21 -15.80
C LEU A 19 1.24 0.11 -16.58
N ALA A 20 1.21 0.06 -17.91
CA ALA A 20 1.14 1.24 -18.76
C ALA A 20 -0.21 1.95 -18.60
N THR A 21 -1.33 1.21 -18.63
CA THR A 21 -2.67 1.75 -18.39
C THR A 21 -2.77 2.38 -17.01
N PHE A 22 -2.32 1.69 -15.95
CA PHE A 22 -2.28 2.22 -14.59
C PHE A 22 -1.44 3.49 -14.52
N SER A 23 -0.24 3.49 -15.11
CA SER A 23 0.66 4.64 -15.10
C SER A 23 0.09 5.85 -15.83
N PHE A 24 -0.59 5.63 -16.97
CA PHE A 24 -1.29 6.67 -17.70
C PHE A 24 -2.44 7.25 -16.86
N ALA A 25 -3.33 6.39 -16.36
CA ALA A 25 -4.48 6.82 -15.56
C ALA A 25 -4.03 7.61 -14.32
N ALA A 26 -3.07 7.07 -13.56
CA ALA A 26 -2.52 7.72 -12.38
C ALA A 26 -1.84 9.05 -12.70
N SER A 27 -1.17 9.19 -13.85
CA SER A 27 -0.51 10.44 -14.23
C SER A 27 -1.51 11.50 -14.67
N THR A 28 -2.50 11.13 -15.48
CA THR A 28 -3.54 12.05 -15.98
C THR A 28 -4.50 12.48 -14.87
N ALA A 29 -4.74 11.63 -13.87
CA ALA A 29 -5.62 11.97 -12.75
C ALA A 29 -5.01 12.96 -11.75
N ARG A 30 -3.68 12.95 -11.58
CA ARG A 30 -2.98 13.80 -10.62
C ARG A 30 -2.72 15.18 -11.21
N ARG A 31 -2.97 16.22 -10.43
CA ARG A 31 -2.66 17.61 -10.80
C ARG A 31 -1.50 18.14 -9.97
N SER A 32 -0.79 19.13 -10.50
CA SER A 32 0.33 19.78 -9.80
C SER A 32 -0.07 20.45 -8.48
N ASN A 33 -1.34 20.84 -8.33
CA ASN A 33 -1.90 21.41 -7.11
C ASN A 33 -2.35 20.34 -6.08
N PHE A 34 -1.85 19.11 -6.18
CA PHE A 34 -2.16 17.99 -5.28
C PHE A 34 -3.64 17.53 -5.26
N THR A 35 -4.46 17.98 -6.22
CA THR A 35 -5.82 17.45 -6.41
C THR A 35 -5.84 16.22 -7.33
N ILE A 36 -6.85 15.36 -7.14
CA ILE A 36 -7.08 14.16 -7.96
C ILE A 36 -8.38 14.32 -8.76
N ASN A 37 -8.34 14.05 -10.06
CA ASN A 37 -9.54 13.93 -10.88
C ASN A 37 -10.24 12.59 -10.61
N ARG A 38 -11.05 12.55 -9.54
CA ARG A 38 -11.77 11.34 -9.11
C ARG A 38 -12.73 10.80 -10.16
N ASN A 39 -13.38 11.68 -10.93
CA ASN A 39 -14.32 11.26 -11.98
C ASN A 39 -13.61 10.58 -13.14
N PHE A 40 -12.44 11.08 -13.53
CA PHE A 40 -11.60 10.40 -14.52
C PHE A 40 -11.11 9.04 -14.00
N MET A 41 -10.69 8.94 -12.73
CA MET A 41 -10.25 7.67 -12.14
C MET A 41 -11.32 6.59 -12.15
N LYS A 42 -12.61 6.95 -12.04
CA LYS A 42 -13.72 5.98 -12.13
C LYS A 42 -13.73 5.20 -13.46
N ILE A 43 -13.20 5.77 -14.54
CA ILE A 43 -13.12 5.11 -15.86
C ILE A 43 -12.12 3.95 -15.83
N PHE A 44 -11.07 4.04 -14.99
CA PHE A 44 -9.98 3.08 -14.91
C PHE A 44 -10.06 2.19 -13.66
N ASP A 45 -11.16 2.25 -12.91
CA ASP A 45 -11.41 1.50 -11.67
C ASP A 45 -12.54 0.48 -11.90
N PRO A 46 -12.24 -0.68 -12.51
CA PRO A 46 -13.24 -1.72 -12.71
C PRO A 46 -13.71 -2.26 -11.35
N LYS A 47 -14.99 -2.10 -11.05
CA LYS A 47 -15.59 -2.58 -9.81
C LYS A 47 -16.32 -3.90 -10.05
N ALA A 48 -16.19 -4.82 -9.10
CA ALA A 48 -17.01 -6.01 -9.03
C ALA A 48 -18.07 -5.83 -7.93
N PRO A 49 -19.33 -6.25 -8.14
CA PRO A 49 -20.31 -6.33 -7.05
C PRO A 49 -19.94 -7.48 -6.10
N SER A 50 -20.46 -7.43 -4.87
CA SER A 50 -20.43 -8.59 -3.97
C SER A 50 -21.32 -9.71 -4.53
N SER A 51 -21.05 -10.96 -4.17
CA SER A 51 -21.82 -12.12 -4.63
C SER A 51 -22.06 -13.11 -3.50
N ALA A 52 -23.30 -13.23 -3.06
CA ALA A 52 -23.71 -14.27 -2.11
C ALA A 52 -23.57 -15.69 -2.72
N LYS A 53 -23.79 -15.81 -4.04
CA LYS A 53 -23.55 -17.06 -4.78
C LYS A 53 -22.03 -17.27 -4.93
N PRO A 54 -21.48 -18.42 -4.52
CA PRO A 54 -20.05 -18.67 -4.64
C PRO A 54 -19.58 -18.63 -6.09
N ILE A 55 -18.49 -17.91 -6.36
CA ILE A 55 -17.76 -17.91 -7.63
C ILE A 55 -16.38 -18.48 -7.34
N ASN A 56 -16.01 -19.58 -8.00
CA ASN A 56 -14.79 -20.34 -7.70
C ASN A 56 -14.65 -20.70 -6.20
N GLY A 57 -15.78 -21.00 -5.53
CA GLY A 57 -15.79 -21.38 -4.12
C GLY A 57 -15.64 -20.23 -3.12
N VAL A 58 -15.85 -18.97 -3.55
CA VAL A 58 -15.83 -17.81 -2.63
C VAL A 58 -17.10 -17.00 -2.78
N SER A 59 -17.78 -16.74 -1.67
CA SER A 59 -18.87 -15.76 -1.57
C SER A 59 -18.33 -14.43 -1.03
N SER A 60 -19.03 -13.34 -1.31
CA SER A 60 -18.67 -12.02 -0.78
C SER A 60 -19.88 -11.18 -0.38
N PHE A 61 -19.70 -10.36 0.66
CA PHE A 61 -20.73 -9.54 1.26
C PHE A 61 -20.17 -8.16 1.62
N ASP A 62 -20.90 -7.09 1.33
CA ASP A 62 -20.55 -5.73 1.77
C ASP A 62 -21.21 -5.45 3.12
N ILE A 63 -20.40 -5.05 4.11
CA ILE A 63 -20.83 -4.77 5.48
C ILE A 63 -20.43 -3.34 5.83
N THR A 64 -21.40 -2.50 6.14
CA THR A 64 -21.17 -1.13 6.62
C THR A 64 -20.82 -1.15 8.11
N ILE A 65 -19.68 -0.55 8.47
CA ILE A 65 -19.22 -0.42 9.86
C ILE A 65 -19.69 0.91 10.42
N ASP A 66 -19.50 2.00 9.66
CA ASP A 66 -19.85 3.35 10.09
C ASP A 66 -20.54 4.09 8.93
N PRO A 67 -21.89 4.21 8.97
CA PRO A 67 -22.66 4.91 7.96
C PRO A 67 -22.33 6.40 7.86
N SER A 68 -21.90 7.05 8.94
CA SER A 68 -21.65 8.49 8.97
C SER A 68 -20.45 8.88 8.09
N ASN A 69 -19.46 7.99 8.02
CA ASN A 69 -18.28 8.14 7.17
C ASN A 69 -18.35 7.31 5.87
N ASN A 70 -19.49 6.66 5.60
CA ASN A 70 -19.65 5.71 4.51
C ASN A 70 -18.54 4.63 4.51
N LEU A 71 -18.17 4.15 5.69
CA LEU A 71 -17.12 3.16 5.89
C LEU A 71 -17.70 1.75 5.88
N TRP A 72 -17.21 0.91 4.97
CA TRP A 72 -17.63 -0.46 4.79
C TRP A 72 -16.44 -1.34 4.42
N PHE A 73 -16.59 -2.65 4.60
CA PHE A 73 -15.65 -3.65 4.11
C PHE A 73 -16.39 -4.73 3.34
N ARG A 74 -15.67 -5.39 2.43
CA ARG A 74 -16.14 -6.61 1.78
C ARG A 74 -15.58 -7.82 2.49
N LEU A 75 -16.47 -8.62 3.07
CA LEU A 75 -16.13 -9.92 3.62
C LEU A 75 -16.10 -10.95 2.49
N TYR A 76 -15.00 -11.69 2.36
CA TYR A 76 -14.89 -12.83 1.45
C TYR A 76 -14.89 -14.12 2.28
N ILE A 77 -15.83 -15.01 1.98
CA ILE A 77 -16.02 -16.27 2.70
C ILE A 77 -15.76 -17.42 1.73
N PRO A 78 -14.66 -18.17 1.88
CA PRO A 78 -14.45 -19.38 1.10
C PRO A 78 -15.41 -20.48 1.57
N THR A 79 -15.83 -21.37 0.66
CA THR A 79 -16.56 -22.60 1.01
C THR A 79 -15.69 -23.64 1.71
N THR A 80 -14.38 -23.37 1.88
CA THR A 80 -13.43 -24.16 2.67
C THR A 80 -12.58 -23.24 3.55
N THR A 81 -12.32 -23.63 4.79
CA THR A 81 -11.84 -22.74 5.86
C THR A 81 -10.35 -22.42 5.79
N SER A 82 -10.01 -21.18 5.48
CA SER A 82 -8.90 -20.44 6.10
C SER A 82 -9.05 -18.94 5.84
N SER A 83 -8.76 -18.12 6.85
CA SER A 83 -8.76 -16.65 6.74
C SER A 83 -7.38 -16.10 7.06
N SER A 84 -6.91 -15.16 6.24
CA SER A 84 -5.69 -14.39 6.45
C SER A 84 -5.92 -12.95 5.98
N SER A 85 -5.44 -11.96 6.72
CA SER A 85 -5.44 -10.55 6.32
C SER A 85 -4.21 -10.20 5.49
N THR A 86 -4.42 -9.60 4.32
CA THR A 86 -3.37 -9.23 3.35
C THR A 86 -3.54 -7.77 2.95
N GLY A 87 -2.45 -7.01 2.85
CA GLY A 87 -2.45 -5.65 2.29
C GLY A 87 -1.29 -5.42 1.32
N ASP A 88 -1.52 -4.67 0.25
CA ASP A 88 -0.47 -4.28 -0.71
C ASP A 88 -0.24 -2.76 -0.71
N SER A 89 0.98 -2.32 -1.04
CA SER A 89 1.28 -0.89 -1.24
C SER A 89 0.85 -0.02 -0.04
N ALA A 90 0.07 1.05 -0.23
CA ALA A 90 -0.48 1.88 0.85
C ALA A 90 -1.35 1.07 1.83
N GLY A 91 -2.01 0.00 1.39
CA GLY A 91 -2.76 -0.91 2.27
C GLY A 91 -1.85 -1.67 3.24
N GLY A 92 -0.63 -2.01 2.83
CA GLY A 92 0.37 -2.58 3.74
C GLY A 92 0.87 -1.59 4.79
N ASN A 93 0.99 -0.30 4.44
CA ASN A 93 1.31 0.77 5.38
C ASN A 93 0.18 0.96 6.41
N ILE A 94 -1.08 1.02 5.96
CA ILE A 94 -2.25 1.10 6.83
C ILE A 94 -2.29 -0.11 7.78
N ALA A 95 -2.12 -1.33 7.24
CA ALA A 95 -2.13 -2.54 8.04
C ALA A 95 -1.06 -2.52 9.14
N HIS A 96 0.15 -2.03 8.84
CA HIS A 96 1.19 -1.83 9.83
C HIS A 96 0.75 -0.90 10.98
N HIS A 97 0.21 0.28 10.67
CA HIS A 97 -0.24 1.24 11.70
C HIS A 97 -1.46 0.76 12.49
N VAL A 98 -2.40 0.06 11.84
CA VAL A 98 -3.54 -0.56 12.53
C VAL A 98 -3.08 -1.62 13.53
N VAL A 99 -2.09 -2.43 13.14
CA VAL A 99 -1.52 -3.45 14.04
C VAL A 99 -0.74 -2.83 15.19
N LEU A 100 0.01 -1.74 14.96
CA LEU A 100 0.68 -1.01 16.03
C LEU A 100 -0.32 -0.47 17.04
N GLN A 101 -1.35 0.24 16.56
CA GLN A 101 -2.44 0.71 17.42
C GLN A 101 -3.08 -0.46 18.17
N ALA A 102 -3.36 -1.57 17.50
CA ALA A 102 -3.94 -2.73 18.14
C ALA A 102 -3.04 -3.40 19.19
N GLY A 103 -1.73 -3.33 19.06
CA GLY A 103 -0.80 -3.84 20.06
C GLY A 103 -0.66 -2.94 21.30
N GLU A 104 -0.92 -1.63 21.15
CA GLU A 104 -0.98 -0.68 22.26
C GLU A 104 -2.29 -0.81 23.05
N TYR A 105 -3.42 -1.03 22.34
CA TYR A 105 -4.71 -1.27 22.96
C TYR A 105 -4.87 -2.75 23.33
N ARG A 106 -4.95 -3.06 24.63
CA ARG A 106 -5.33 -4.40 25.09
C ARG A 106 -6.79 -4.68 24.83
N PHE A 107 -7.13 -5.07 23.61
CA PHE A 107 -8.48 -5.54 23.31
C PHE A 107 -8.78 -6.80 24.10
N SER A 108 -9.92 -6.84 24.79
CA SER A 108 -10.28 -7.97 25.65
C SER A 108 -10.62 -9.25 24.88
N ASN A 109 -10.95 -9.14 23.59
CA ASN A 109 -11.49 -10.24 22.78
C ASN A 109 -10.92 -10.31 21.35
N MET A 110 -9.82 -9.62 21.05
CA MET A 110 -9.26 -9.57 19.70
C MET A 110 -7.73 -9.58 19.74
N ASP A 111 -7.15 -10.66 19.24
CA ASP A 111 -5.71 -10.74 18.99
C ASP A 111 -5.46 -10.72 17.49
N VAL A 112 -4.57 -9.83 17.05
CA VAL A 112 -4.01 -9.91 15.69
C VAL A 112 -2.96 -11.01 15.71
N ILE A 113 -3.21 -12.09 14.96
CA ILE A 113 -2.30 -13.25 14.94
C ILE A 113 -1.17 -13.15 13.91
N GLY A 114 -1.31 -12.25 12.92
CA GLY A 114 -0.32 -12.10 11.86
C GLY A 114 -0.57 -10.91 10.95
N LEU A 115 0.50 -10.40 10.33
CA LEU A 115 0.47 -9.32 9.34
C LEU A 115 1.13 -9.80 8.04
N ILE A 116 0.40 -9.75 6.92
CA ILE A 116 0.96 -10.02 5.58
C ILE A 116 0.95 -8.73 4.77
N THR A 117 2.13 -8.27 4.36
CA THR A 117 2.29 -7.08 3.53
C THR A 117 2.97 -7.41 2.22
N ILE A 118 2.42 -6.92 1.11
CA ILE A 118 2.97 -7.07 -0.22
C ILE A 118 3.42 -5.70 -0.69
N GLN A 119 4.74 -5.49 -0.71
CA GLN A 119 5.34 -4.24 -1.17
C GLN A 119 4.78 -3.02 -0.43
N PRO A 120 4.71 -3.04 0.92
CA PRO A 120 4.11 -1.95 1.68
C PRO A 120 4.81 -0.62 1.38
N PHE A 121 4.01 0.43 1.23
CA PHE A 121 4.50 1.73 0.79
C PHE A 121 5.03 2.52 1.99
N PHE A 122 6.35 2.51 2.15
CA PHE A 122 7.09 3.33 3.12
C PHE A 122 8.04 4.27 2.40
N GLY A 123 8.51 5.30 3.10
CA GLY A 123 9.41 6.30 2.54
C GLY A 123 10.31 6.93 3.59
N GLY A 124 10.83 8.10 3.25
CA GLY A 124 11.68 8.90 4.12
C GLY A 124 12.39 9.97 3.30
N GLU A 125 12.91 11.01 3.95
CA GLU A 125 13.48 12.13 3.18
C GLU A 125 14.71 11.73 2.37
N GLY A 126 15.65 11.01 2.98
CA GLY A 126 16.81 10.46 2.28
C GLY A 126 16.42 9.42 1.22
N ARG A 127 16.96 9.56 0.01
CA ARG A 127 16.78 8.60 -1.09
C ARG A 127 17.66 7.38 -0.88
N THR A 128 17.08 6.21 -1.10
CA THR A 128 17.77 4.93 -1.10
C THR A 128 18.43 4.68 -2.46
N GLU A 129 19.47 3.85 -2.47
CA GLU A 129 20.10 3.37 -3.71
C GLU A 129 19.08 2.68 -4.65
N SER A 130 18.08 2.01 -4.07
CA SER A 130 17.01 1.37 -4.85
C SER A 130 16.16 2.39 -5.59
N GLU A 131 15.84 3.52 -4.97
CA GLU A 131 15.11 4.64 -5.57
C GLU A 131 15.86 5.24 -6.74
N ILE A 132 17.14 5.53 -6.54
CA ILE A 132 17.99 6.13 -7.58
C ILE A 132 18.13 5.18 -8.77
N ARG A 133 18.43 3.90 -8.50
CA ARG A 133 18.65 2.88 -9.53
C ARG A 133 17.39 2.58 -10.35
N LEU A 134 16.20 2.65 -9.74
CA LEU A 134 14.93 2.26 -10.37
C LEU A 134 14.10 3.45 -10.88
N SER A 135 14.63 4.68 -10.80
CA SER A 135 13.98 5.91 -11.24
C SER A 135 13.39 5.87 -12.67
N GLY A 136 13.95 5.04 -13.56
CA GLY A 136 13.48 4.85 -14.94
C GLY A 136 12.50 3.68 -15.16
N VAL A 137 12.13 2.92 -14.13
CA VAL A 137 11.23 1.76 -14.27
C VAL A 137 9.76 2.21 -14.30
N PRO A 138 8.94 1.75 -15.26
CA PRO A 138 7.52 2.10 -15.33
C PRO A 138 6.73 1.63 -14.10
N GLY A 139 5.87 2.50 -13.54
CA GLY A 139 4.89 2.13 -12.51
C GLY A 139 4.92 3.03 -11.27
N LEU A 140 6.09 3.35 -10.76
CA LEU A 140 6.31 4.25 -9.63
C LEU A 140 7.59 5.02 -9.92
N SER A 141 7.51 6.32 -10.19
CA SER A 141 8.69 7.18 -10.24
C SER A 141 8.94 7.81 -8.87
N ILE A 142 10.13 8.36 -8.64
CA ILE A 142 10.43 9.11 -7.42
C ILE A 142 9.45 10.28 -7.27
N GLU A 143 9.25 11.05 -8.34
CA GLU A 143 8.37 12.22 -8.37
C GLU A 143 6.92 11.83 -8.11
N ARG A 144 6.49 10.67 -8.63
CA ARG A 144 5.15 10.13 -8.37
C ARG A 144 4.98 9.77 -6.90
N SER A 145 5.99 9.16 -6.29
CA SER A 145 5.97 8.79 -4.87
C SER A 145 5.94 10.02 -3.98
N ASP A 146 6.75 11.03 -4.28
CA ASP A 146 6.76 12.31 -3.56
C ASP A 146 5.42 13.03 -3.64
N TRP A 147 4.80 13.02 -4.82
CA TRP A 147 3.48 13.60 -5.01
C TRP A 147 2.44 12.92 -4.11
N TYR A 148 2.45 11.58 -4.02
CA TYR A 148 1.52 10.85 -3.17
C TYR A 148 1.75 11.14 -1.68
N TRP A 149 3.01 11.18 -1.24
CA TRP A 149 3.31 11.52 0.14
C TRP A 149 2.87 12.93 0.49
N LYS A 150 3.13 13.90 -0.39
CA LYS A 150 2.70 15.29 -0.17
C LYS A 150 1.17 15.46 -0.20
N ALA A 151 0.46 14.66 -0.99
CA ALA A 151 -1.00 14.66 -1.01
C ALA A 151 -1.64 13.96 0.21
N PHE A 152 -0.92 13.03 0.85
CA PHE A 152 -1.39 12.27 2.02
C PHE A 152 -1.06 12.95 3.36
N LEU A 153 0.13 13.55 3.45
CA LEU A 153 0.63 14.14 4.68
C LEU A 153 -0.07 15.46 5.04
N PRO A 154 -0.12 15.82 6.34
CA PRO A 154 -0.52 17.16 6.76
C PRO A 154 0.32 18.24 6.09
N GLU A 155 -0.27 19.43 5.92
CA GLU A 155 0.46 20.57 5.37
C GLU A 155 1.68 20.92 6.24
N GLY A 156 2.83 21.10 5.60
CA GLY A 156 4.11 21.38 6.27
C GLY A 156 4.87 20.14 6.76
N ALA A 157 4.26 18.94 6.77
CA ALA A 157 4.97 17.71 7.13
C ALA A 157 5.86 17.22 5.97
N ASP A 158 7.01 16.65 6.34
CA ASP A 158 7.94 16.00 5.42
C ASP A 158 7.80 14.47 5.48
N ARG A 159 8.57 13.75 4.67
CA ARG A 159 8.54 12.28 4.64
C ARG A 159 9.26 11.64 5.82
N ASN A 160 9.85 12.40 6.74
CA ASN A 160 10.28 11.86 8.04
C ASN A 160 9.13 11.77 9.04
N HIS A 161 7.91 12.17 8.66
CA HIS A 161 6.71 11.87 9.45
C HIS A 161 6.61 10.36 9.74
N PRO A 162 6.27 9.93 10.98
CA PRO A 162 6.26 8.52 11.39
C PRO A 162 5.35 7.61 10.56
N VAL A 163 4.30 8.17 9.94
CA VAL A 163 3.43 7.41 9.03
C VAL A 163 4.11 6.97 7.74
N VAL A 164 5.15 7.71 7.32
CA VAL A 164 5.92 7.47 6.09
C VAL A 164 7.20 6.72 6.40
N ASN A 165 7.95 7.18 7.40
CA ASN A 165 9.27 6.65 7.76
C ASN A 165 9.24 5.99 9.14
N VAL A 166 8.76 4.75 9.18
CA VAL A 166 8.55 3.97 10.40
C VAL A 166 9.84 3.54 11.11
N PHE A 167 11.01 3.75 10.49
CA PHE A 167 12.34 3.55 11.07
C PHE A 167 13.21 4.83 10.98
N GLY A 168 12.57 5.99 10.84
CA GLY A 168 13.22 7.28 10.67
C GLY A 168 13.58 7.99 11.97
N PRO A 169 14.11 9.22 11.87
CA PRO A 169 14.44 10.06 13.02
C PRO A 169 13.27 10.31 13.98
N ASN A 170 12.04 10.32 13.45
CA ASN A 170 10.81 10.53 14.21
C ASN A 170 10.00 9.24 14.38
N ALA A 171 10.63 8.06 14.22
CA ALA A 171 9.94 6.79 14.38
C ALA A 171 9.38 6.63 15.81
N VAL A 172 8.23 5.98 15.88
CA VAL A 172 7.63 5.59 17.17
C VAL A 172 8.42 4.39 17.71
N ASP A 173 8.74 4.39 19.01
CA ASP A 173 9.34 3.23 19.65
C ASP A 173 8.27 2.15 19.84
N ILE A 174 8.50 1.00 19.20
CA ILE A 174 7.59 -0.15 19.22
C ILE A 174 8.14 -1.32 20.03
N SER A 175 9.26 -1.14 20.74
CA SER A 175 9.94 -2.21 21.48
C SER A 175 9.08 -2.85 22.59
N GLY A 176 8.13 -2.08 23.16
CA GLY A 176 7.17 -2.55 24.16
C GLY A 176 5.83 -3.04 23.60
N VAL A 177 5.62 -2.99 22.28
CA VAL A 177 4.34 -3.33 21.65
C VAL A 177 4.32 -4.84 21.32
N HIS A 178 3.20 -5.51 21.62
CA HIS A 178 2.99 -6.89 21.20
C HIS A 178 2.68 -6.93 19.70
N PHE A 179 3.73 -6.96 18.89
CA PHE A 179 3.63 -6.99 17.43
C PHE A 179 3.54 -8.43 16.91
N PRO A 180 2.60 -8.76 16.02
CA PRO A 180 2.40 -10.12 15.55
C PRO A 180 3.48 -10.57 14.56
N ALA A 181 3.54 -11.89 14.33
CA ALA A 181 4.36 -12.46 13.28
C ALA A 181 4.05 -11.80 11.93
N THR A 182 5.08 -11.36 11.21
CA THR A 182 4.92 -10.55 10.00
C THR A 182 5.61 -11.19 8.81
N LEU A 183 4.86 -11.37 7.72
CA LEU A 183 5.39 -11.73 6.41
C LEU A 183 5.43 -10.48 5.52
N VAL A 184 6.63 -10.10 5.07
CA VAL A 184 6.85 -8.97 4.16
C VAL A 184 7.32 -9.49 2.81
N VAL A 185 6.54 -9.25 1.75
CA VAL A 185 6.85 -9.68 0.39
C VAL A 185 7.36 -8.50 -0.43
N ILE A 186 8.63 -8.57 -0.88
CA ILE A 186 9.31 -7.50 -1.62
C ILE A 186 9.50 -7.90 -3.08
N GLY A 187 9.00 -7.09 -4.00
CA GLY A 187 9.37 -7.19 -5.41
C GLY A 187 10.72 -6.51 -5.65
N GLY A 188 11.67 -7.20 -6.30
CA GLY A 188 13.03 -6.67 -6.54
C GLY A 188 13.14 -5.49 -7.53
N LEU A 189 12.01 -4.98 -8.02
CA LEU A 189 11.88 -3.99 -9.09
C LEU A 189 11.11 -2.75 -8.65
N ILE A 190 11.07 -2.51 -7.35
CA ILE A 190 10.24 -1.51 -6.70
C ILE A 190 11.10 -0.84 -5.64
N TYR A 191 10.79 0.43 -5.36
CA TYR A 191 11.44 1.18 -4.28
C TYR A 191 11.22 0.48 -2.97
N TYR A 192 12.30 0.29 -2.22
CA TYR A 192 12.15 -0.31 -0.91
C TYR A 192 13.17 0.23 0.08
N ARG A 193 12.64 0.59 1.25
CA ARG A 193 13.39 1.00 2.43
C ARG A 193 13.02 0.03 3.55
N ILE A 194 13.90 -0.93 3.82
CA ILE A 194 13.92 -1.64 5.12
C ILE A 194 14.99 -0.94 5.96
N GLY A 195 14.70 -0.70 7.24
CA GLY A 195 15.69 -0.20 8.19
C GLY A 195 16.99 -0.99 8.11
N LYS A 196 18.11 -0.31 8.38
CA LYS A 196 19.34 -1.00 8.76
C LYS A 196 19.19 -1.53 10.18
#